data_AF-A0A1X0XJB4-F1
#
_entry.id   AF-A0A1X0XJB4-F1
#
_cell.length_a   1.000
_cell.length_b   1.000
_cell.length_c   1.000
_cell.angle_alpha   90.00
_cell.angle_beta   90.00
_cell.angle_gamma   90.00
#
_symmetry.space_group_name_H-M   'P 1'
#
loop_
_entity.id
_entity.type
_entity.pdbx_description
1 polymer ?
#
loop_
_entity_poly.entity_id
_entity_poly.type
_entity_poly.pdbx_seq_one_letter_code
_entity_poly.pdbx_strand_id
1 'polypeptide(L)'
;MSGSRRCKPRWTASTPTNCLTFLSGSHRRGGPERIDITGIDLADLVRQEHHSYLFDHWPELRWAARVTVPLRAGDVTLHHRRTAHCAGANHTAQNRVSMLITYTDAQATYQPLPGHDGLPYSPGQPLPDERYPLISSAPCDG
;
A
#
# COMPACT_ATOMS: atom_id res chain seq x y z
N MET A 1 -16.87 -12.85 -44.79
CA MET A 1 -17.42 -12.33 -43.52
C MET A 1 -16.58 -12.88 -42.37
N SER A 2 -15.77 -12.05 -41.71
CA SER A 2 -15.11 -12.41 -40.46
C SER A 2 -15.20 -11.23 -39.51
N GLY A 3 -16.20 -11.28 -38.62
CA GLY A 3 -16.43 -10.28 -37.58
C GLY A 3 -15.52 -10.55 -36.40
N SER A 4 -14.42 -9.80 -36.32
CA SER A 4 -13.60 -9.69 -35.13
C SER A 4 -14.45 -9.05 -34.01
N ARG A 5 -15.00 -9.88 -33.11
CA ARG A 5 -15.58 -9.41 -31.85
C ARG A 5 -14.43 -8.91 -30.98
N ARG A 6 -14.07 -7.64 -31.12
CA ARG A 6 -13.23 -6.96 -30.13
C ARG A 6 -14.06 -6.80 -28.87
N CYS A 7 -13.85 -7.70 -27.91
CA CYS A 7 -14.27 -7.46 -26.54
C CYS A 7 -13.43 -6.28 -26.04
N LYS A 8 -13.98 -5.07 -26.07
CA LYS A 8 -13.34 -3.93 -25.41
C LYS A 8 -13.55 -4.12 -23.91
N PRO A 9 -12.52 -4.35 -23.10
CA PRO A 9 -12.69 -4.39 -21.66
C PRO A 9 -13.22 -3.03 -21.21
N ARG A 10 -14.46 -3.02 -20.73
CA ARG A 10 -15.07 -1.83 -20.12
C ARG A 10 -14.62 -1.81 -18.67
N TRP A 11 -13.54 -1.08 -18.41
CA TRP A 11 -13.08 -0.81 -17.06
C TRP A 11 -13.97 0.27 -16.44
N THR A 12 -14.71 -0.10 -15.42
CA THR A 12 -15.52 0.82 -14.63
C THR A 12 -14.65 1.47 -13.55
N ALA A 13 -14.84 2.77 -13.35
CA ALA A 13 -14.22 3.49 -12.24
C ALA A 13 -14.61 2.85 -10.91
N SER A 14 -13.71 2.89 -9.93
CA SER A 14 -14.00 2.41 -8.58
C SER A 14 -15.14 3.24 -7.97
N THR A 15 -16.19 2.60 -7.46
CA THR A 15 -17.24 3.28 -6.70
C THR A 15 -16.62 3.79 -5.39
N PRO A 16 -17.00 4.95 -4.84
CA PRO A 16 -16.36 5.52 -3.64
C PRO A 16 -16.17 4.51 -2.49
N THR A 17 -17.11 3.58 -2.35
CA THR A 17 -17.10 2.50 -1.34
C THR A 17 -16.07 1.39 -1.55
N ASN A 18 -15.49 1.23 -2.74
CA ASN A 18 -14.47 0.22 -3.03
C ASN A 18 -13.09 0.83 -3.38
N CYS A 19 -12.94 2.13 -3.15
CA CYS A 19 -11.69 2.87 -3.34
C CYS A 19 -10.77 2.80 -2.12
N LEU A 20 -9.53 3.25 -2.31
CA LEU A 20 -8.67 3.56 -1.18
C LEU A 20 -9.18 4.80 -0.43
N THR A 21 -9.16 4.69 0.90
CA THR A 21 -9.38 5.78 1.84
C THR A 21 -8.12 5.98 2.65
N PHE A 22 -7.63 7.22 2.73
CA PHE A 22 -6.41 7.59 3.43
C PHE A 22 -6.74 8.45 4.65
N LEU A 23 -5.95 8.30 5.71
CA LEU A 23 -5.97 9.22 6.85
C LEU A 23 -4.90 10.29 6.64
N SER A 24 -5.33 11.50 6.29
CA SER A 24 -4.43 12.61 5.96
C SER A 24 -3.48 12.93 7.11
N GLY A 25 -2.18 13.08 6.80
CA GLY A 25 -1.16 13.40 7.79
C GLY A 25 -0.69 12.24 8.68
N SER A 26 -1.33 11.06 8.63
CA SER A 26 -0.96 9.90 9.44
C SER A 26 0.50 9.47 9.31
N HIS A 27 1.11 9.66 8.14
CA HIS A 27 2.52 9.37 7.88
C HIS A 27 3.51 10.20 8.71
N ARG A 28 3.06 11.31 9.31
CA ARG A 28 3.90 12.25 10.07
C ARG A 28 4.06 11.87 11.54
N ARG A 29 3.36 10.84 12.05
CA ARG A 29 3.52 10.43 13.44
C ARG A 29 4.94 9.93 13.71
N GLY A 30 5.60 10.61 14.65
CA GLY A 30 6.84 10.16 15.29
C GLY A 30 6.57 9.52 16.66
N GLY A 31 7.65 9.24 17.40
CA GLY A 31 7.59 8.79 18.80
C GLY A 31 7.89 7.31 19.02
N PRO A 32 8.16 6.92 20.29
CA PRO A 32 8.55 5.56 20.68
C PRO A 32 7.40 4.53 20.57
N GLU A 33 6.15 5.00 20.59
CA GLU A 33 4.94 4.18 20.37
C GLU A 33 4.70 3.85 18.89
N ARG A 34 5.63 4.24 18.01
CA ARG A 34 5.60 3.85 16.60
C ARG A 34 6.06 2.39 16.50
N ILE A 35 5.08 1.50 16.51
CA ILE A 35 5.38 0.08 16.44
C ILE A 35 5.66 -0.30 14.98
N ASP A 36 6.65 -1.16 14.83
CA ASP A 36 6.98 -1.79 13.56
C ASP A 36 5.92 -2.86 13.27
N ILE A 37 5.31 -2.83 12.07
CA ILE A 37 4.26 -3.79 11.66
C ILE A 37 4.75 -5.25 11.71
N THR A 38 6.06 -5.41 11.80
CA THR A 38 6.81 -6.66 11.94
C THR A 38 6.53 -7.45 13.22
N GLY A 39 5.89 -6.84 14.23
CA GLY A 39 5.52 -7.49 15.49
C GLY A 39 4.02 -7.65 15.72
N ILE A 40 3.17 -7.36 14.72
CA ILE A 40 1.71 -7.43 14.87
C ILE A 40 1.22 -8.81 14.45
N ASP A 41 0.46 -9.49 15.31
CA ASP A 41 -0.21 -10.73 14.95
C ASP A 41 -1.22 -10.45 13.83
N LEU A 42 -1.23 -11.27 12.78
CA LEU A 42 -2.20 -11.15 11.69
C LEU A 42 -3.65 -11.19 12.22
N ALA A 43 -3.90 -11.91 13.32
CA ALA A 43 -5.18 -11.91 14.01
C ALA A 43 -5.56 -10.54 14.60
N ASP A 44 -4.58 -9.71 14.97
CA ASP A 44 -4.81 -8.33 15.44
C ASP A 44 -5.14 -7.38 14.27
N LEU A 45 -4.67 -7.69 13.05
CA LEU A 45 -4.96 -6.92 11.83
C LEU A 45 -6.35 -7.21 11.24
N VAL A 46 -6.91 -8.40 11.52
CA VAL A 46 -8.15 -8.91 10.89
C VAL A 46 -9.37 -8.87 11.84
N ARG A 47 -9.20 -8.42 13.09
CA ARG A 47 -10.33 -8.28 14.05
C ARG A 47 -11.43 -7.38 13.47
N GLN A 48 -12.65 -7.92 13.41
CA GLN A 48 -13.82 -7.29 12.78
C GLN A 48 -14.54 -6.24 13.64
N GLU A 49 -13.95 -5.74 14.72
CA GLU A 49 -14.63 -4.77 15.59
C GLU A 49 -13.75 -3.56 15.93
N HIS A 50 -14.34 -2.59 16.63
CA HIS A 50 -13.97 -1.18 16.82
C HIS A 50 -12.56 -0.89 17.39
N HIS A 51 -11.73 -1.92 17.50
CA HIS A 51 -10.34 -1.97 17.93
C HIS A 51 -9.49 -2.37 16.74
N SER A 52 -9.15 -1.39 15.89
CA SER A 52 -8.02 -1.59 14.99
C SER A 52 -6.76 -1.27 15.76
N TYR A 53 -5.73 -2.08 15.59
CA TYR A 53 -4.41 -1.84 16.16
C TYR A 53 -3.96 -0.37 16.03
N LEU A 54 -4.23 0.25 14.87
CA LEU A 54 -3.92 1.67 14.64
C LEU A 54 -4.65 2.60 15.59
N PHE A 55 -5.92 2.33 15.93
CA PHE A 55 -6.71 3.18 16.83
C PHE A 55 -6.52 2.86 18.31
N ASP A 56 -6.00 1.68 18.65
CA ASP A 56 -5.62 1.35 20.02
C ASP A 56 -4.32 2.06 20.41
N HIS A 57 -3.35 2.09 19.48
CA HIS A 57 -2.08 2.81 19.66
C HIS A 57 -2.14 4.28 19.23
N TRP A 58 -3.16 4.69 18.47
CA TRP A 58 -3.43 6.08 18.08
C TRP A 58 -4.92 6.46 18.21
N PRO A 59 -5.45 6.60 19.42
CA PRO A 59 -6.88 6.87 19.60
C PRO A 59 -7.37 8.14 18.87
N GLU A 60 -6.55 9.20 18.84
CA GLU A 60 -6.88 10.47 18.20
C GLU A 60 -7.06 10.33 16.68
N LEU A 61 -6.44 9.32 16.07
CA LEU A 61 -6.54 9.04 14.65
C LEU A 61 -7.98 8.71 14.23
N ARG A 62 -8.85 8.29 15.17
CA ARG A 62 -10.29 8.08 14.92
C ARG A 62 -10.97 9.35 14.38
N TRP A 63 -10.48 10.51 14.79
CA TRP A 63 -11.02 11.83 14.43
C TRP A 63 -10.31 12.48 13.24
N ALA A 64 -9.28 11.81 12.69
CA ALA A 64 -8.56 12.32 11.53
C ALA A 64 -9.45 12.40 10.28
N ALA A 65 -9.15 13.40 9.44
CA ALA A 65 -9.79 13.54 8.14
C ALA A 65 -9.54 12.31 7.27
N ARG A 66 -10.62 11.71 6.78
CA ARG A 66 -10.62 10.57 5.85
C ARG A 66 -10.81 11.11 4.44
N VAL A 67 -9.90 10.73 3.54
CA VAL A 67 -9.98 11.10 2.12
C VAL A 67 -10.13 9.84 1.30
N THR A 68 -11.34 9.62 0.78
CA THR A 68 -11.65 8.53 -0.14
C THR A 68 -11.40 9.01 -1.57
N VAL A 69 -10.54 8.30 -2.30
CA VAL A 69 -10.07 8.74 -3.62
C VAL A 69 -10.57 7.78 -4.70
N PRO A 70 -11.66 8.12 -5.42
CA PRO A 70 -12.08 7.34 -6.58
C PRO A 70 -11.15 7.53 -7.76
N LEU A 71 -10.83 6.43 -8.43
CA LEU A 71 -9.92 6.38 -9.56
C LEU A 71 -10.62 5.82 -10.79
N ARG A 72 -10.28 6.37 -11.96
CA ARG A 72 -10.57 5.75 -13.25
C ARG A 72 -9.44 4.78 -13.60
N ALA A 73 -9.71 3.87 -14.54
CA ALA A 73 -8.68 3.00 -15.07
C ALA A 73 -7.56 3.83 -15.72
N GLY A 74 -6.33 3.60 -15.28
CA GLY A 74 -5.16 4.39 -15.68
C GLY A 74 -4.73 5.45 -14.66
N ASP A 75 -5.59 5.84 -13.72
CA ASP A 75 -5.20 6.74 -12.64
C ASP A 75 -4.36 6.00 -11.58
N VAL A 76 -3.53 6.75 -10.87
CA VAL A 76 -2.61 6.23 -9.85
C VAL A 76 -2.68 7.08 -8.58
N THR A 77 -2.63 6.43 -7.42
CA THR A 77 -2.35 7.09 -6.14
C THR A 77 -0.96 6.73 -5.65
N LEU A 78 -0.19 7.72 -5.21
CA LEU A 78 1.05 7.55 -4.48
C LEU A 78 0.77 7.82 -3.00
N HIS A 79 1.24 6.95 -2.11
CA HIS A 79 1.15 7.18 -0.68
C HIS A 79 2.45 6.75 0.01
N HIS A 80 2.85 7.52 1.02
CA HIS A 80 4.03 7.20 1.81
C HIS A 80 3.81 5.90 2.59
N ARG A 81 4.85 5.07 2.79
CA ARG A 81 4.77 3.76 3.47
C ARG A 81 4.11 3.81 4.86
N ARG A 82 4.12 4.98 5.51
CA ARG A 82 3.55 5.23 6.84
C ARG A 82 2.12 5.79 6.82
N THR A 83 1.52 5.98 5.63
CA THR A 83 0.17 6.52 5.52
C THR A 83 -0.83 5.43 5.87
N ALA A 84 -1.61 5.63 6.93
CA ALA A 84 -2.72 4.75 7.25
C ALA A 84 -3.78 4.84 6.15
N HIS A 85 -4.17 3.69 5.63
CA HIS A 85 -5.15 3.58 4.57
C HIS A 85 -5.92 2.27 4.68
N CYS A 86 -7.11 2.25 4.09
CA CYS A 86 -7.92 1.06 3.94
C CYS A 86 -8.61 1.09 2.57
N ALA A 87 -9.17 -0.04 2.17
CA ALA A 87 -10.08 -0.11 1.04
C ALA A 87 -11.41 -0.66 1.53
N GLY A 88 -12.52 -0.05 1.11
CA GLY A 88 -13.83 -0.62 1.40
C GLY A 88 -14.13 -1.85 0.56
N ALA A 89 -15.14 -2.61 0.98
CA ALA A 89 -15.56 -3.84 0.31
C ALA A 89 -16.12 -3.57 -1.09
N ASN A 90 -15.91 -4.51 -2.01
CA ASN A 90 -16.47 -4.44 -3.34
C ASN A 90 -17.88 -5.03 -3.36
N HIS A 91 -18.90 -4.18 -3.39
CA HIS A 91 -20.31 -4.58 -3.44
C HIS A 91 -20.88 -4.63 -4.87
N THR A 92 -20.02 -4.66 -5.89
CA THR A 92 -20.43 -4.72 -7.29
C THR A 92 -20.24 -6.13 -7.85
N ALA A 93 -20.94 -6.45 -8.95
CA ALA A 93 -20.74 -7.71 -9.66
C ALA A 93 -19.45 -7.76 -10.50
N GLN A 94 -18.65 -6.69 -10.49
CA GLN A 94 -17.42 -6.58 -11.28
C GLN A 94 -16.20 -6.65 -10.37
N ASN A 95 -15.15 -7.35 -10.81
CA ASN A 95 -13.91 -7.43 -10.06
C ASN A 95 -13.16 -6.08 -10.06
N ARG A 96 -12.67 -5.65 -8.89
CA ARG A 96 -11.70 -4.56 -8.78
C ARG A 96 -10.30 -5.14 -8.92
N VAL A 97 -9.59 -4.76 -9.98
CA VAL A 97 -8.20 -5.18 -10.22
C VAL A 97 -7.30 -3.96 -10.13
N SER A 98 -6.22 -4.05 -9.36
CA SER A 98 -5.22 -2.99 -9.17
C SER A 98 -3.83 -3.60 -9.05
N MET A 99 -2.81 -2.84 -9.45
CA MET A 99 -1.40 -3.21 -9.26
C MET A 99 -0.78 -2.31 -8.19
N LEU A 100 -0.08 -2.90 -7.23
CA LEU A 100 0.72 -2.19 -6.25
C LEU A 100 2.20 -2.31 -6.65
N ILE A 101 2.89 -1.18 -6.70
CA ILE A 101 4.35 -1.12 -6.88
C ILE A 101 4.92 -0.40 -5.66
N THR A 102 5.87 -1.06 -4.99
CA THR A 102 6.58 -0.50 -3.82
C THR A 102 7.95 -0.04 -4.26
N TYR A 103 8.25 1.23 -3.99
CA TYR A 103 9.58 1.80 -4.18
C TYR A 103 10.29 1.90 -2.82
N THR A 104 11.60 1.70 -2.81
CA THR A 104 12.46 1.88 -1.64
C THR A 104 13.65 2.78 -1.99
N ASP A 105 14.35 3.23 -0.96
CA ASP A 105 15.59 3.99 -1.13
C ASP A 105 16.61 3.19 -1.94
N ALA A 106 17.35 3.85 -2.84
CA ALA A 106 18.36 3.21 -3.68
C ALA A 106 19.51 2.59 -2.86
N GLN A 107 19.71 3.05 -1.63
CA GLN A 107 20.70 2.54 -0.68
C GLN A 107 20.08 1.60 0.35
N ALA A 108 18.85 1.12 0.13
CA ALA A 108 18.21 0.19 1.04
C ALA A 108 19.00 -1.12 1.17
N THR A 109 19.16 -1.58 2.40
CA THR A 109 19.79 -2.85 2.73
C THR A 109 18.73 -3.88 3.11
N TYR A 110 19.00 -5.15 2.81
CA TYR A 110 18.16 -6.25 3.24
C TYR A 110 18.09 -6.33 4.76
N GLN A 111 16.87 -6.24 5.29
CA GLN A 111 16.57 -6.45 6.70
C GLN A 111 15.56 -7.60 6.76
N PRO A 112 15.97 -8.82 7.20
CA PRO A 112 15.03 -9.93 7.30
C PRO A 112 13.94 -9.60 8.31
N LEU A 113 12.73 -10.02 7.99
CA LEU A 113 11.60 -9.93 8.88
C LEU A 113 11.44 -11.26 9.63
N PRO A 114 11.61 -11.29 10.98
CA PRO A 114 11.39 -12.50 11.76
C PRO A 114 10.02 -13.14 11.46
N GLY A 115 9.98 -14.46 11.32
CA GLY A 115 8.74 -15.20 11.02
C GLY A 115 8.33 -15.22 9.54
N HIS A 116 9.11 -14.60 8.66
CA HIS A 116 8.89 -14.63 7.21
C HIS A 116 10.02 -15.37 6.49
N ASP A 117 9.70 -15.92 5.31
CA ASP A 117 10.70 -16.51 4.43
C ASP A 117 11.74 -15.46 4.04
N GLY A 118 12.99 -15.73 4.41
CA GLY A 118 14.09 -14.87 4.08
C GLY A 118 14.38 -14.87 2.57
N LEU A 119 14.88 -13.75 2.08
CA LEU A 119 15.54 -13.69 0.78
C LEU A 119 16.96 -14.28 0.90
N PRO A 120 17.58 -14.74 -0.21
CA PRO A 120 18.94 -15.27 -0.21
C PRO A 120 20.00 -14.16 -0.10
N TYR A 121 19.83 -13.26 0.88
CA TYR A 121 20.70 -12.13 1.16
C TYR A 121 21.09 -12.13 2.64
N SER A 122 22.27 -11.59 2.94
CA SER A 122 22.71 -11.40 4.32
C SER A 122 22.10 -10.13 4.91
N PRO A 123 21.76 -10.07 6.22
CA PRO A 123 21.30 -8.84 6.84
C PRO A 123 22.30 -7.70 6.65
N GLY A 124 21.82 -6.52 6.25
CA GLY A 124 22.65 -5.35 5.94
C GLY A 124 23.23 -5.36 4.52
N GLN A 125 23.04 -6.41 3.74
CA GLN A 125 23.48 -6.46 2.34
C GLN A 125 22.66 -5.47 1.49
N PRO A 126 23.30 -4.63 0.64
CA PRO A 126 22.57 -3.83 -0.36
C PRO A 126 21.72 -4.69 -1.28
N LEU A 127 20.56 -4.17 -1.69
CA LEU A 127 19.69 -4.88 -2.64
C LEU A 127 20.31 -4.87 -4.05
N PRO A 128 20.35 -6.02 -4.76
CA PRO A 128 21.00 -6.09 -6.07
C PRO A 128 20.13 -5.48 -7.18
N ASP A 129 20.72 -4.60 -8.00
CA ASP A 129 20.06 -3.89 -9.11
C ASP A 129 19.40 -4.81 -10.14
N GLU A 130 19.94 -6.02 -10.37
CA GLU A 130 19.34 -6.99 -11.31
C GLU A 130 17.90 -7.36 -10.90
N ARG A 131 17.63 -7.45 -9.60
CA ARG A 131 16.31 -7.78 -9.06
C ARG A 131 15.54 -6.55 -8.60
N TYR A 132 16.25 -5.52 -8.14
CA TYR A 132 15.70 -4.27 -7.62
C TYR A 132 16.26 -3.08 -8.42
N PRO A 133 15.83 -2.90 -9.69
CA PRO A 133 16.42 -1.92 -10.58
C PRO A 133 16.16 -0.49 -10.12
N LEU A 134 17.14 0.39 -10.37
CA LEU A 134 16.98 1.83 -10.21
C LEU A 134 15.89 2.36 -11.15
N ILE A 135 15.10 3.31 -10.67
CA ILE A 135 14.03 3.95 -11.45
C ILE A 135 14.62 4.85 -12.55
N SER A 136 15.77 5.46 -12.29
CA SER A 136 16.52 6.28 -13.22
C SER A 136 18.01 6.16 -12.94
N SER A 137 18.82 6.14 -13.99
CA SER A 137 20.28 6.23 -13.94
C SER A 137 20.80 7.67 -14.10
N ALA A 138 19.92 8.63 -14.42
CA ALA A 138 20.28 10.04 -14.50
C ALA A 138 20.32 10.67 -13.10
N PRO A 139 21.29 11.55 -12.80
CA PRO A 139 21.25 12.33 -11.57
C PRO A 139 19.94 13.13 -11.52
N CYS A 140 19.32 13.20 -10.34
CA CYS A 140 18.20 14.10 -10.12
C CYS A 140 18.70 15.53 -10.26
N ASP A 141 18.36 16.21 -11.35
CA ASP A 141 18.45 17.66 -11.41
C ASP A 141 17.49 18.21 -10.35
N GLY A 142 18.07 18.81 -9.30
CA GLY A 142 17.35 19.39 -8.17
C GLY A 142 16.67 20.71 -8.49
#